data_AF-A0A2D8S7C9-F1
#
_entry.id   AF-A0A2D8S7C9-F1
#
_cell.length_a   1.000
_cell.length_b   1.000
_cell.length_c   1.000
_cell.angle_alpha   90.00
_cell.angle_beta   90.00
_cell.angle_gamma   90.00
#
_symmetry.space_group_name_H-M   'P 1'
#
loop_
_entity.id
_entity.type
_entity.pdbx_description
1 polymer ?
#
loop_
_entity_poly.entity_id
_entity_poly.type
_entity_poly.pdbx_seq_one_letter_code
_entity_poly.pdbx_strand_id
1 'polypeptide(L)'
;KKGKAKESLQMALYTEALSRDAVDDIQGEPGSAVLHFLRHGDDPESIHTFSEKELSDQQEKISKVTQGIRERNFEPSPNEYGVCKWCDYKDFICPAWEE
;
A
#
# COMPACT_ATOMS: atom_id res chain seq x y z
N LYS A 1 -11.08 11.96 -5.91
CA LYS A 1 -11.77 10.65 -5.90
C LYS A 1 -11.38 9.95 -4.60
N LYS A 2 -12.33 9.40 -3.87
CA LYS A 2 -12.07 8.62 -2.64
C LYS A 2 -11.29 7.35 -3.01
N GLY A 3 -10.23 7.04 -2.27
CA GLY A 3 -9.49 5.79 -2.44
C GLY A 3 -10.31 4.60 -1.95
N LYS A 4 -10.12 3.42 -2.54
CA LYS A 4 -10.83 2.21 -2.10
C LYS A 4 -9.99 1.44 -1.09
N ALA A 5 -10.58 1.06 0.04
CA ALA A 5 -9.91 0.24 1.07
C ALA A 5 -9.36 -1.07 0.50
N LYS A 6 -10.12 -1.73 -0.39
CA LYS A 6 -9.68 -2.94 -1.10
C LYS A 6 -8.34 -2.79 -1.85
N GLU A 7 -8.07 -1.60 -2.37
CA GLU A 7 -6.87 -1.32 -3.18
C GLU A 7 -5.69 -0.83 -2.31
N SER A 8 -5.89 -0.66 -1.00
CA SER A 8 -4.87 -0.12 -0.09
C SER A 8 -3.91 -1.19 0.41
N LEU A 9 -2.66 -1.12 -0.04
CA LEU A 9 -1.56 -1.96 0.47
C LEU A 9 -1.36 -1.79 1.99
N GLN A 10 -1.49 -0.56 2.49
CA GLN A 10 -1.32 -0.25 3.91
C GLN A 10 -2.36 -0.99 4.76
N MET A 11 -3.63 -0.99 4.33
CA MET A 11 -4.70 -1.67 5.09
C MET A 11 -4.53 -3.19 5.05
N ALA A 12 -4.11 -3.74 3.90
CA ALA A 12 -3.78 -5.16 3.79
C ALA A 12 -2.63 -5.55 4.74
N LEU A 13 -1.58 -4.71 4.81
CA LEU A 13 -0.44 -4.94 5.69
C LEU A 13 -0.83 -4.92 7.17
N TYR A 14 -1.67 -3.97 7.59
CA TYR A 14 -2.17 -3.93 8.96
C TYR A 14 -3.04 -5.13 9.30
N THR A 15 -3.91 -5.53 8.38
CA THR A 15 -4.74 -6.75 8.55
C THR A 15 -3.84 -7.96 8.76
N GLU A 16 -2.83 -8.15 7.90
CA GLU A 16 -1.90 -9.26 8.01
C GLU A 16 -1.06 -9.24 9.29
N ALA A 17 -0.61 -8.06 9.73
CA ALA A 17 0.15 -7.93 10.97
C ALA A 17 -0.69 -8.35 12.18
N LEU A 18 -1.98 -7.96 12.21
CA LEU A 18 -2.91 -8.39 13.25
C LEU A 18 -3.19 -9.90 13.19
N SER A 19 -3.41 -10.47 12.00
CA SER A 19 -3.56 -11.93 11.81
C SER A 19 -2.36 -12.76 12.25
N ARG A 20 -1.19 -12.14 12.42
CA ARG A 20 0.05 -12.81 12.86
C ARG A 20 0.44 -12.51 14.30
N ASP A 21 -0.43 -11.84 15.06
CA ASP A 21 -0.12 -11.33 16.41
C ASP A 21 1.18 -10.50 16.42
N ALA A 22 1.47 -9.78 15.34
CA ALA A 22 2.73 -9.05 15.17
C ALA A 22 2.71 -7.66 15.84
N VAL A 23 1.61 -7.29 16.47
CA VAL A 23 1.44 -6.02 17.18
C VAL A 23 1.16 -6.32 18.65
N ASP A 24 2.11 -5.96 19.50
CA ASP A 24 1.97 -6.12 20.95
C ASP A 24 0.72 -5.40 21.46
N ASP A 25 0.11 -5.94 22.52
CA ASP A 25 -1.10 -5.42 23.18
C ASP A 25 -2.39 -5.41 22.33
N ILE A 26 -2.37 -5.99 21.13
CA ILE A 26 -3.59 -6.23 20.32
C ILE A 26 -3.80 -7.73 20.16
N GLN A 27 -5.00 -8.20 20.47
CA GLN A 27 -5.39 -9.61 20.42
C GLN A 27 -6.65 -9.81 19.58
N GLY A 28 -6.73 -10.96 18.91
CA GLY A 28 -7.91 -11.43 18.19
C GLY A 28 -7.78 -11.33 16.67
N GLU A 29 -8.80 -11.82 15.98
CA GLU A 29 -8.83 -11.87 14.53
C GLU A 29 -9.23 -10.51 13.92
N PRO A 30 -8.51 -10.02 12.91
CA PRO A 30 -8.87 -8.79 12.25
C PRO A 30 -10.20 -8.92 11.49
N GLY A 31 -11.08 -7.93 11.69
CA GLY A 31 -12.35 -7.81 10.97
C GLY A 31 -12.20 -6.99 9.68
N SER A 32 -13.07 -6.01 9.51
CA SER A 32 -13.03 -5.11 8.35
C SER A 32 -12.03 -3.97 8.54
N ALA A 33 -11.29 -3.66 7.49
CA ALA A 33 -10.46 -2.46 7.37
C ALA A 33 -11.30 -1.27 6.89
N VAL A 34 -11.19 -0.12 7.57
CA VAL A 34 -11.95 1.09 7.23
C VAL A 34 -11.01 2.28 7.02
N LEU A 35 -11.14 2.94 5.86
CA LEU A 35 -10.53 4.24 5.59
C LEU A 35 -11.58 5.34 5.76
N HIS A 36 -11.40 6.22 6.74
CA HIS A 36 -12.27 7.38 6.96
C HIS A 36 -11.71 8.63 6.26
N PHE A 37 -12.42 9.11 5.24
CA PHE A 37 -12.10 10.31 4.49
C PHE A 37 -12.86 11.50 5.07
N LEU A 38 -12.27 12.15 6.08
CA LEU A 38 -12.89 13.23 6.86
C LEU A 38 -13.41 14.43 6.05
N ARG A 39 -12.93 14.62 4.82
CA ARG A 39 -13.38 15.69 3.90
C ARG A 39 -14.58 15.29 3.02
N HIS A 40 -15.04 14.04 3.08
CA HIS A 40 -16.17 13.52 2.30
C HIS A 40 -17.37 13.33 3.24
N GLY A 41 -18.07 14.41 3.57
CA GLY A 41 -19.09 14.44 4.62
C GLY A 41 -20.19 13.37 4.46
N ASP A 42 -20.79 13.27 3.28
CA ASP A 42 -21.95 12.37 3.05
C ASP A 42 -21.55 10.90 2.81
N ASP A 43 -20.29 10.63 2.48
CA ASP A 43 -19.78 9.28 2.19
C ASP A 43 -18.29 9.15 2.62
N PRO A 44 -18.02 9.20 3.94
CA PRO A 44 -16.66 9.29 4.46
C PRO A 44 -15.94 7.94 4.41
N GLU A 45 -16.64 6.81 4.42
CA GLU A 45 -16.03 5.51 4.67
C GLU A 45 -15.73 4.73 3.39
N SER A 46 -14.55 4.12 3.34
CA SER A 46 -14.29 3.00 2.43
C SER A 46 -13.94 1.78 3.27
N ILE A 47 -14.71 0.71 3.12
CA ILE A 47 -14.63 -0.49 3.95
C ILE A 47 -14.25 -1.69 3.08
N HIS A 48 -13.38 -2.57 3.58
CA HIS A 48 -13.07 -3.86 2.93
C HIS A 48 -12.67 -4.90 3.98
N THR A 49 -13.08 -6.15 3.79
CA THR A 49 -12.59 -7.30 4.56
C THR A 49 -11.67 -8.09 3.66
N PHE A 50 -10.39 -8.17 4.00
CA PHE A 50 -9.41 -8.88 3.18
C PHE A 50 -9.55 -10.38 3.37
N SER A 51 -9.57 -11.11 2.26
CA SER A 51 -9.46 -12.57 2.29
C SER A 51 -8.01 -13.02 2.45
N GLU A 52 -7.78 -14.24 2.96
CA GLU A 52 -6.44 -14.85 3.02
C GLU A 52 -5.72 -14.83 1.66
N LYS A 53 -6.47 -15.09 0.58
CA LYS A 53 -5.92 -15.01 -0.78
C LYS A 53 -5.44 -13.60 -1.12
N GLU A 54 -6.25 -12.58 -0.83
CA GLU A 54 -5.85 -11.18 -1.09
C GLU A 54 -4.61 -10.81 -0.28
N LEU A 55 -4.52 -11.22 0.99
CA LEU A 55 -3.36 -10.98 1.83
C LEU A 55 -2.11 -11.69 1.29
N SER A 56 -2.22 -12.97 0.94
CA SER A 56 -1.14 -13.75 0.31
C SER A 56 -0.65 -13.10 -1.00
N ASP A 57 -1.56 -12.64 -1.85
CA ASP A 57 -1.22 -11.97 -3.11
C ASP A 57 -0.46 -10.65 -2.85
N GLN A 58 -0.77 -9.92 -1.76
CA GLN A 58 0.00 -8.72 -1.36
C GLN A 58 1.37 -9.08 -0.79
N GLN A 59 1.48 -10.16 -0.01
CA GLN A 59 2.76 -10.62 0.52
C GLN A 59 3.73 -11.01 -0.58
N GLU A 60 3.25 -11.69 -1.62
CA GLU A 60 4.08 -12.03 -2.77
C GLU A 60 4.64 -10.76 -3.45
N LYS A 61 3.81 -9.72 -3.61
CA LYS A 61 4.25 -8.42 -4.14
C LYS A 61 5.30 -7.77 -3.24
N ILE A 62 5.06 -7.71 -1.93
CA ILE A 62 6.01 -7.15 -0.96
C ILE A 62 7.35 -7.91 -1.01
N SER A 63 7.31 -9.24 -1.08
CA SER A 63 8.50 -10.07 -1.17
C SER A 63 9.33 -9.74 -2.43
N LYS A 64 8.69 -9.67 -3.60
CA LYS A 64 9.34 -9.28 -4.86
C LYS A 64 9.97 -7.89 -4.79
N VAL A 65 9.23 -6.90 -4.29
CA VAL A 65 9.74 -5.53 -4.12
C VAL A 65 10.93 -5.50 -3.15
N THR A 66 10.83 -6.22 -2.03
CA THR A 66 11.90 -6.28 -1.01
C THR A 66 13.16 -6.96 -1.54
N GLN A 67 13.00 -8.00 -2.34
CA GLN A 67 14.11 -8.65 -3.02
C GLN A 67 14.82 -7.67 -3.98
N GLY A 68 14.05 -6.97 -4.83
CA GLY A 68 14.60 -5.92 -5.70
C GLY A 68 15.35 -4.85 -4.92
N ILE A 69 14.83 -4.44 -3.76
CA ILE A 69 15.52 -3.50 -2.86
C ILE A 69 16.90 -4.02 -2.43
N ARG A 70 16.96 -5.26 -1.94
CA ARG A 70 18.22 -5.86 -1.45
C ARG A 70 19.24 -6.06 -2.57
N GLU A 71 18.77 -6.40 -3.77
CA GLU A 71 19.60 -6.60 -4.96
C GLU A 71 19.98 -5.28 -5.64
N ARG A 72 19.44 -4.14 -5.18
CA ARG A 72 19.52 -2.83 -5.85
C ARG A 72 18.98 -2.86 -7.28
N ASN A 73 18.04 -3.76 -7.53
CA ASN A 73 17.38 -3.92 -8.82
C ASN A 73 16.07 -3.13 -8.80
N PHE A 74 16.13 -1.93 -9.35
CA PHE A 74 14.97 -1.05 -9.46
C PHE A 74 14.89 -0.47 -10.86
N GLU A 75 13.77 -0.74 -11.53
CA GLU A 75 13.42 -0.05 -12.75
C GLU A 75 12.40 1.05 -12.41
N PRO A 76 12.68 2.31 -12.74
CA PRO A 76 11.72 3.37 -12.54
C PRO A 76 10.49 3.11 -13.42
N SER A 77 9.31 3.14 -12.82
CA SER A 77 8.03 2.95 -13.52
C SER A 77 7.21 4.24 -13.46
N PRO A 78 7.57 5.25 -14.28
CA PRO A 78 6.80 6.48 -14.35
C PRO A 78 5.39 6.17 -14.86
N ASN A 79 4.38 6.53 -14.09
CA ASN A 79 2.99 6.26 -14.47
C ASN A 79 2.41 7.35 -15.36
N GLU A 80 1.46 6.95 -16.21
CA GLU A 80 0.72 7.84 -17.12
C GLU A 80 -0.10 8.93 -16.39
N TYR A 81 -0.35 8.75 -15.08
CA TYR A 81 -1.11 9.68 -14.24
C TYR A 81 -0.29 10.91 -13.81
N GLY A 82 0.97 10.99 -14.24
CA GLY A 82 1.83 12.15 -14.01
C GLY A 82 2.17 12.35 -12.53
N VAL A 83 2.16 11.28 -11.72
CA VAL A 83 2.49 11.37 -10.29
C VAL A 83 3.94 11.83 -10.10
N CYS A 84 4.82 11.55 -11.07
CA CYS A 84 6.20 12.03 -11.09
C CYS A 84 6.31 13.54 -10.94
N LYS A 85 5.32 14.34 -11.37
CA LYS A 85 5.33 15.81 -11.21
C LYS A 85 5.30 16.28 -9.75
N TRP A 86 4.91 15.39 -8.83
CA TRP A 86 4.86 15.63 -7.38
C TRP A 86 5.92 14.80 -6.63
N CYS A 87 6.86 14.17 -7.34
CA CYS A 87 7.92 13.39 -6.72
C CYS A 87 9.11 14.31 -6.44
N ASP A 88 9.43 14.53 -5.16
CA ASP A 88 10.54 15.38 -4.75
C ASP A 88 11.89 14.89 -5.28
N TYR A 89 12.03 13.59 -5.54
CA TYR A 89 13.27 12.97 -6.03
C TYR A 89 13.44 13.01 -7.54
N LYS A 90 12.41 13.46 -8.28
CA LYS A 90 12.37 13.45 -9.75
C LYS A 90 13.59 14.12 -10.36
N ASP A 91 13.95 15.30 -9.88
CA ASP A 91 15.01 16.13 -10.46
C ASP A 91 16.37 15.94 -9.73
N PHE A 92 16.49 14.96 -8.82
CA PHE A 92 17.72 14.72 -8.04
C PHE A 92 18.35 13.36 -8.26
N ILE A 93 17.59 12.28 -8.13
CA ILE A 93 18.14 10.90 -8.07
C ILE A 93 17.29 9.88 -8.86
N CYS A 94 16.30 10.33 -9.62
CA CYS A 94 15.38 9.44 -10.32
C CYS A 94 15.98 9.03 -11.68
N PRO A 95 16.31 7.75 -11.92
CA PRO A 95 16.97 7.33 -13.16
C PRO A 95 16.10 7.54 -14.42
N ALA A 96 14.77 7.64 -14.28
CA ALA A 96 13.88 7.96 -15.40
C ALA A 96 13.93 9.43 -15.86
N TRP A 97 14.61 10.30 -15.10
CA TRP A 97 14.78 11.72 -15.40
C TRP A 97 16.25 12.15 -15.45
N GLU A 98 17.18 11.18 -15.42
CA GLU A 98 18.58 11.40 -15.78
C GLU A 98 18.70 11.51 -17.30
N GLU A 99 19.44 12.52 -17.80
CA GLU A 99 19.75 12.71 -19.23
C GLU A 99 20.72 11.66 -19.78
#